data_AF-A0A2K2G144-F1
#
_entry.id   AF-A0A2K2G144-F1
#
_cell.length_a   1.000
_cell.length_b   1.000
_cell.length_c   1.000
_cell.angle_alpha   90.00
_cell.angle_beta   90.00
_cell.angle_gamma   90.00
#
_symmetry.space_group_name_H-M   'P 1'
#
loop_
_entity.id
_entity.type
_entity.pdbx_description
1 polymer ?
#
loop_
_entity_poly.entity_id
_entity_poly.type
_entity_poly.pdbx_seq_one_letter_code
_entity_poly.pdbx_strand_id
1 'polypeptide(L)'
;MTDAPFPLTRRAVIGGLAAAPLLSPAALAQGGAISRFMVQGRPQDTGSPYKLANILPALNRLGGVRRMRCREPYRGTPGWATYVGLARAGVKFCFTLSVRAIPTTIGDLKAFLAAAPGSIWAIEYPNEPDLNPVTYKGITDKRLGFRTGNAPALMAFIRDFHKAIKADRALSALPLIASNDFMQAQQGPYCDMGNSHIYPAPASDTAARLAGFRTRIAQGGHRQGVITEWGRTTGGGASNVTSPPVTLDQQARLLASDVRAALARPFVHTINIYELFSWQGRGEMTNFGLFNNDFTPRPAVAAIRAVLKG
;
A
#
# COMPACT_ATOMS: atom_id res chain seq x y z
N MET A 1 -35.29 7.44 -44.61
CA MET A 1 -33.92 7.08 -44.15
C MET A 1 -33.97 7.11 -42.64
N THR A 2 -34.12 5.95 -42.02
CA THR A 2 -34.34 5.77 -40.59
C THR A 2 -33.29 4.79 -40.10
N ASP A 3 -32.32 5.27 -39.33
CA ASP A 3 -31.24 4.46 -38.77
C ASP A 3 -31.77 3.63 -37.60
N ALA A 4 -31.70 2.32 -37.74
CA ALA A 4 -31.94 1.37 -36.67
C ALA A 4 -30.64 1.13 -35.86
N PRO A 5 -30.69 1.02 -34.52
CA PRO A 5 -29.51 0.73 -33.72
C PRO A 5 -29.15 -0.77 -33.78
N PHE A 6 -27.86 -1.06 -33.87
CA PHE A 6 -27.27 -2.40 -33.88
C PHE A 6 -27.75 -3.27 -32.70
N PRO A 7 -28.11 -4.55 -32.92
CA PRO A 7 -28.49 -5.44 -31.83
C PRO A 7 -27.24 -5.90 -31.07
N LEU A 8 -27.19 -5.61 -29.78
CA LEU A 8 -26.24 -6.21 -28.84
C LEU A 8 -26.50 -7.72 -28.78
N THR A 9 -25.55 -8.51 -29.27
CA THR A 9 -25.64 -9.98 -29.22
C THR A 9 -25.45 -10.47 -27.79
N ARG A 10 -26.21 -11.52 -27.40
CA ARG A 10 -26.22 -12.18 -26.08
C ARG A 10 -24.85 -12.68 -25.58
N ARG A 11 -23.77 -12.58 -26.36
CA ARG A 11 -22.39 -12.91 -25.95
C ARG A 11 -21.64 -11.78 -25.24
N ALA A 12 -22.20 -10.57 -25.13
CA ALA A 12 -21.58 -9.45 -24.42
C ALA A 12 -21.86 -9.42 -22.89
N VAL A 13 -22.62 -10.39 -22.35
CA VAL A 13 -23.08 -10.37 -20.93
C VAL A 13 -22.29 -11.32 -20.01
N ILE A 14 -21.32 -12.07 -20.52
CA ILE A 14 -20.43 -12.93 -19.69
C ILE A 14 -19.00 -12.42 -19.78
N GLY A 15 -18.81 -11.15 -19.44
CA GLY A 15 -17.52 -10.50 -19.28
C GLY A 15 -17.16 -10.40 -17.80
N GLY A 16 -16.57 -11.47 -17.28
CA GLY A 16 -15.74 -11.52 -16.07
C GLY A 16 -16.02 -10.50 -14.96
N LEU A 17 -16.99 -10.83 -14.08
CA LEU A 17 -16.84 -10.50 -12.66
C LEU A 17 -15.65 -11.31 -12.12
N ALA A 18 -14.43 -10.88 -12.45
CA ALA A 18 -13.28 -11.18 -11.62
C ALA A 18 -13.46 -10.33 -10.35
N ALA A 19 -14.39 -10.74 -9.49
CA ALA A 19 -14.34 -10.32 -8.10
C ALA A 19 -12.97 -10.81 -7.62
N ALA A 20 -12.04 -9.87 -7.39
CA ALA A 20 -10.89 -10.19 -6.57
C ALA A 20 -11.43 -10.91 -5.33
N PRO A 21 -10.92 -12.10 -4.97
CA PRO A 21 -11.51 -12.87 -3.90
C PRO A 21 -11.32 -12.06 -2.61
N LEU A 22 -12.37 -11.34 -2.23
CA LEU A 22 -12.48 -10.75 -0.91
C LEU A 22 -12.36 -11.91 0.05
N LEU A 23 -11.31 -11.91 0.87
CA LEU A 23 -11.18 -12.92 1.90
C LEU A 23 -12.39 -12.75 2.82
N SER A 24 -13.17 -13.83 2.96
CA SER A 24 -14.24 -13.87 3.95
C SER A 24 -13.64 -13.57 5.33
N PRO A 25 -14.42 -13.01 6.28
CA PRO A 25 -13.95 -12.83 7.65
C PRO A 25 -13.36 -14.13 8.25
N ALA A 26 -13.90 -15.29 7.87
CA ALA A 26 -13.36 -16.60 8.24
C ALA A 26 -12.00 -16.90 7.59
N ALA A 27 -11.78 -16.56 6.32
CA ALA A 27 -10.48 -16.73 5.65
C ALA A 27 -9.42 -15.76 6.19
N LEU A 28 -9.80 -14.53 6.57
CA LEU A 28 -8.93 -13.59 7.28
C LEU A 28 -8.52 -14.09 8.67
N ALA A 29 -9.39 -14.84 9.35
CA ALA A 29 -9.08 -15.47 10.63
C ALA A 29 -8.15 -16.69 10.47
N GLN A 30 -8.30 -17.47 9.40
CA GLN A 30 -7.47 -18.66 9.14
C GLN A 30 -6.00 -18.34 8.74
N GLY A 31 -5.75 -17.17 8.15
CA GLY A 31 -4.39 -16.74 7.77
C GLY A 31 -3.52 -16.20 8.92
N GLY A 32 -4.08 -16.04 10.12
CA GLY A 32 -3.44 -15.38 11.26
C GLY A 32 -3.18 -13.88 11.04
N ALA A 33 -3.03 -13.12 12.13
CA ALA A 33 -2.81 -11.67 12.09
C ALA A 33 -1.59 -11.27 11.25
N ILE A 34 -0.52 -12.08 11.28
CA ILE A 34 0.71 -11.84 10.52
C ILE A 34 0.49 -11.79 9.00
N SER A 35 -0.46 -12.57 8.47
CA SER A 35 -0.74 -12.52 7.03
C SER A 35 -1.33 -11.16 6.63
N ARG A 36 -2.06 -10.48 7.52
CA ARG A 36 -2.71 -9.18 7.26
C ARG A 36 -1.81 -7.98 7.58
N PHE A 37 -0.52 -8.23 7.79
CA PHE A 37 0.46 -7.21 8.16
C PHE A 37 1.54 -7.05 7.09
N MET A 38 1.85 -5.80 6.75
CA MET A 38 2.92 -5.40 5.83
C MET A 38 3.81 -4.37 6.48
N VAL A 39 5.01 -4.20 5.92
CA VAL A 39 5.90 -3.09 6.25
C VAL A 39 6.29 -2.32 5.00
N GLN A 40 6.45 -1.02 5.15
CA GLN A 40 7.00 -0.19 4.09
C GLN A 40 8.47 -0.55 3.92
N GLY A 41 8.85 -0.85 2.67
CA GLY A 41 10.21 -1.04 2.26
C GLY A 41 10.62 -0.08 1.15
N ARG A 42 11.93 0.01 0.92
CA ARG A 42 12.52 0.71 -0.23
C ARG A 42 13.57 -0.14 -0.95
N PRO A 43 13.23 -1.35 -1.48
CA PRO A 43 14.22 -2.22 -2.11
C PRO A 43 14.95 -1.59 -3.30
N GLN A 44 14.38 -0.54 -3.90
CA GLN A 44 14.97 0.25 -4.96
C GLN A 44 16.18 1.10 -4.53
N ASP A 45 16.34 1.37 -3.23
CA ASP A 45 17.38 2.27 -2.71
C ASP A 45 18.64 1.49 -2.32
N THR A 46 19.57 1.36 -3.27
CA THR A 46 20.81 0.59 -3.12
C THR A 46 21.86 1.25 -2.24
N GLY A 47 21.74 2.56 -1.97
CA GLY A 47 22.62 3.31 -1.08
C GLY A 47 22.22 3.24 0.40
N SER A 48 21.10 2.58 0.69
CA SER A 48 20.43 2.66 1.99
C SER A 48 20.53 1.37 2.83
N PRO A 49 19.96 1.37 4.05
CA PRO A 49 19.67 0.16 4.82
C PRO A 49 18.91 -0.93 4.06
N TYR A 50 18.18 -0.60 2.99
CA TYR A 50 17.24 -1.49 2.31
C TYR A 50 17.90 -2.46 1.30
N LYS A 51 18.94 -3.17 1.76
CA LYS A 51 19.55 -4.29 1.04
C LYS A 51 18.89 -5.60 1.45
N LEU A 52 18.91 -6.60 0.57
CA LEU A 52 18.35 -7.94 0.83
C LEU A 52 18.87 -8.52 2.15
N ALA A 53 20.19 -8.41 2.36
CA ALA A 53 20.89 -8.91 3.55
C ALA A 53 20.40 -8.29 4.87
N ASN A 54 19.72 -7.14 4.82
CA ASN A 54 19.22 -6.43 6.00
C ASN A 54 17.71 -6.63 6.14
N ILE A 55 16.97 -6.49 5.03
CA ILE A 55 15.51 -6.58 5.01
C ILE A 55 15.04 -7.96 5.50
N LEU A 56 15.58 -9.04 4.96
CA LEU A 56 15.07 -10.38 5.27
C LEU A 56 15.28 -10.76 6.75
N PRO A 57 16.46 -10.52 7.37
CA PRO A 57 16.62 -10.68 8.81
C PRO A 57 15.69 -9.80 9.66
N ALA A 58 15.44 -8.56 9.26
CA ALA A 58 14.51 -7.68 9.95
C ALA A 58 13.07 -8.21 9.90
N LEU A 59 12.62 -8.68 8.74
CA LEU A 59 11.33 -9.34 8.57
C LEU A 59 11.20 -10.62 9.42
N ASN A 60 12.27 -11.41 9.51
CA ASN A 60 12.32 -12.59 10.39
C ASN A 60 12.20 -12.21 11.87
N ARG A 61 12.90 -11.15 12.31
CA ARG A 61 12.80 -10.63 13.68
C ARG A 61 11.41 -10.11 14.00
N LEU A 62 10.66 -9.62 13.00
CA LEU A 62 9.26 -9.20 13.11
C LEU A 62 8.27 -10.38 13.10
N GLY A 63 8.74 -11.61 13.36
CA GLY A 63 7.90 -12.81 13.40
C GLY A 63 7.74 -13.51 12.06
N GLY A 64 8.53 -13.14 11.05
CA GLY A 64 8.46 -13.76 9.72
C GLY A 64 7.45 -13.08 8.80
N VAL A 65 7.28 -11.75 8.91
CA VAL A 65 6.42 -10.98 8.00
C VAL A 65 6.89 -11.19 6.56
N ARG A 66 5.94 -11.36 5.63
CA ARG A 66 6.20 -11.64 4.22
C ARG A 66 5.38 -10.78 3.26
N ARG A 67 4.89 -9.63 3.72
CA ARG A 67 4.29 -8.63 2.84
C ARG A 67 5.01 -7.30 2.98
N MET A 68 5.27 -6.65 1.85
CA MET A 68 5.99 -5.39 1.80
C MET A 68 5.30 -4.43 0.84
N ARG A 69 5.07 -3.20 1.28
CA ARG A 69 4.69 -2.10 0.39
C ARG A 69 5.93 -1.35 -0.08
N CYS A 70 6.02 -1.06 -1.37
CA CYS A 70 7.12 -0.28 -1.95
C CYS A 70 6.73 0.23 -3.34
N ARG A 71 7.58 1.07 -3.95
CA ARG A 71 7.37 1.49 -5.34
C ARG A 71 7.54 0.30 -6.29
N GLU A 72 6.87 0.36 -7.43
CA GLU A 72 6.99 -0.68 -8.44
C GLU A 72 8.44 -0.75 -9.00
N PRO A 73 9.02 -1.95 -9.16
CA PRO A 73 10.30 -2.09 -9.84
C PRO A 73 10.13 -1.81 -11.33
N TYR A 74 11.19 -1.34 -11.96
CA TYR A 74 11.31 -1.20 -13.41
C TYR A 74 12.60 -1.81 -13.93
N ARG A 75 12.65 -2.18 -15.22
CA ARG A 75 13.88 -2.67 -15.85
C ARG A 75 15.01 -1.66 -15.69
N GLY A 76 16.10 -2.06 -15.03
CA GLY A 76 17.22 -1.17 -14.72
C GLY A 76 17.12 -0.47 -13.35
N THR A 77 16.09 -0.77 -12.55
CA THR A 77 16.07 -0.36 -11.13
C THR A 77 17.31 -0.89 -10.44
N PRO A 78 18.14 -0.05 -9.79
CA PRO A 78 19.34 -0.50 -9.09
C PRO A 78 19.07 -1.62 -8.08
N GLY A 79 17.91 -1.57 -7.42
CA GLY A 79 17.44 -2.58 -6.46
C GLY A 79 16.85 -3.86 -7.04
N TRP A 80 16.87 -4.11 -8.36
CA TRP A 80 16.18 -5.25 -8.98
C TRP A 80 16.52 -6.60 -8.32
N ALA A 81 17.81 -6.85 -8.06
CA ALA A 81 18.26 -8.07 -7.39
C ALA A 81 17.69 -8.20 -5.96
N THR A 82 17.54 -7.09 -5.24
CA THR A 82 16.90 -7.06 -3.91
C THR A 82 15.43 -7.46 -4.01
N TYR A 83 14.68 -6.88 -4.95
CA TYR A 83 13.27 -7.25 -5.17
C TYR A 83 13.12 -8.74 -5.48
N VAL A 84 13.88 -9.26 -6.45
CA VAL A 84 13.80 -10.68 -6.85
C VAL A 84 14.26 -11.61 -5.72
N GLY A 85 15.31 -11.25 -4.98
CA GLY A 85 15.79 -12.03 -3.84
C GLY A 85 14.76 -12.12 -2.71
N LEU A 86 14.11 -11.00 -2.38
CA LEU A 86 13.02 -10.97 -1.40
C LEU A 86 11.81 -11.80 -1.88
N ALA A 87 11.45 -11.67 -3.15
CA ALA A 87 10.36 -12.43 -3.76
C ALA A 87 10.61 -13.95 -3.66
N ARG A 88 11.83 -14.40 -4.00
CA ARG A 88 12.25 -15.80 -3.87
C ARG A 88 12.28 -16.28 -2.42
N ALA A 89 12.51 -15.38 -1.47
CA ALA A 89 12.40 -15.66 -0.03
C ALA A 89 10.94 -15.64 0.50
N GLY A 90 9.96 -15.54 -0.41
CA GLY A 90 8.53 -15.61 -0.10
C GLY A 90 7.88 -14.27 0.23
N VAL A 91 8.57 -13.14 0.07
CA VAL A 91 7.97 -11.81 0.25
C VAL A 91 7.03 -11.52 -0.92
N LYS A 92 5.80 -11.11 -0.62
CA LYS A 92 4.83 -10.61 -1.59
C LYS A 92 4.72 -9.08 -1.50
N PHE A 93 4.54 -8.44 -2.65
CA PHE A 93 4.63 -6.99 -2.75
C PHE A 93 3.29 -6.31 -3.02
N CYS A 94 3.02 -5.22 -2.29
CA CYS A 94 2.12 -4.16 -2.71
C CYS A 94 2.96 -3.13 -3.47
N PHE A 95 2.76 -2.98 -4.78
CA PHE A 95 3.48 -1.99 -5.57
C PHE A 95 2.66 -0.72 -5.77
N THR A 96 3.17 0.41 -5.31
CA THR A 96 2.58 1.72 -5.51
C THR A 96 3.07 2.33 -6.82
N LEU A 97 2.16 2.70 -7.73
CA LEU A 97 2.48 3.16 -9.07
C LEU A 97 3.09 4.58 -9.10
N SER A 98 4.12 4.77 -9.92
CA SER A 98 4.85 6.03 -10.08
C SER A 98 4.42 6.84 -11.33
N VAL A 99 3.25 6.55 -11.91
CA VAL A 99 2.69 7.23 -13.10
C VAL A 99 3.61 7.20 -14.34
N ARG A 100 4.37 6.11 -14.51
CA ARG A 100 5.16 5.89 -15.73
C ARG A 100 4.25 5.53 -16.91
N ALA A 101 4.81 5.53 -18.12
CA ALA A 101 4.09 5.08 -19.31
C ALA A 101 3.49 3.68 -19.09
N ILE A 102 2.16 3.57 -19.25
CA ILE A 102 1.40 2.36 -18.91
C ILE A 102 1.97 1.09 -19.59
N PRO A 103 2.29 1.09 -20.91
CA PRO A 103 2.87 -0.10 -21.54
C PRO A 103 4.20 -0.53 -20.90
N THR A 104 5.03 0.43 -20.51
CA THR A 104 6.31 0.17 -19.81
C THR A 104 6.06 -0.45 -18.45
N THR A 105 5.15 0.12 -17.66
CA THR A 105 4.78 -0.41 -16.34
C THR A 105 4.25 -1.85 -16.44
N ILE A 106 3.35 -2.13 -17.39
CA ILE A 106 2.83 -3.48 -17.63
C ILE A 106 3.96 -4.44 -18.01
N GLY A 107 4.87 -4.03 -18.90
CA GLY A 107 6.04 -4.82 -19.28
C GLY A 107 6.95 -5.17 -18.10
N ASP A 108 7.22 -4.21 -17.22
CA ASP A 108 8.06 -4.40 -16.04
C ASP A 108 7.41 -5.33 -15.00
N LEU A 109 6.11 -5.18 -14.74
CA LEU A 109 5.37 -6.06 -13.82
C LEU A 109 5.39 -7.51 -14.31
N LYS A 110 5.25 -7.72 -15.63
CA LYS A 110 5.37 -9.05 -16.24
C LYS A 110 6.78 -9.62 -16.12
N ALA A 111 7.79 -8.81 -16.39
CA ALA A 111 9.18 -9.23 -16.21
C ALA A 111 9.47 -9.62 -14.76
N PHE A 112 8.90 -8.89 -13.79
CA PHE A 112 9.03 -9.21 -12.38
C PHE A 112 8.33 -10.53 -12.03
N LEU A 113 7.09 -10.76 -12.50
CA LEU A 113 6.38 -12.03 -12.31
C LEU A 113 7.08 -13.20 -13.00
N ALA A 114 7.73 -12.99 -14.15
CA ALA A 114 8.52 -14.03 -14.80
C ALA A 114 9.75 -14.42 -13.95
N ALA A 115 10.39 -13.45 -13.30
CA ALA A 115 11.54 -13.69 -12.41
C ALA A 115 11.14 -14.29 -11.04
N ALA A 116 9.94 -13.99 -10.55
CA ALA A 116 9.38 -14.49 -9.31
C ALA A 116 7.85 -14.61 -9.37
N PRO A 117 7.31 -15.74 -9.88
CA PRO A 117 5.87 -15.95 -10.00
C PRO A 117 5.12 -15.83 -8.67
N GLY A 118 3.94 -15.21 -8.69
CA GLY A 118 3.07 -15.09 -7.50
C GLY A 118 3.58 -14.13 -6.41
N SER A 119 4.61 -13.33 -6.70
CA SER A 119 5.23 -12.41 -5.75
C SER A 119 4.55 -11.03 -5.67
N ILE A 120 3.62 -10.70 -6.56
CA ILE A 120 2.82 -9.48 -6.45
C ILE A 120 1.54 -9.81 -5.69
N TRP A 121 1.34 -9.15 -4.56
CA TRP A 121 0.10 -9.26 -3.78
C TRP A 121 -0.97 -8.30 -4.29
N ALA A 122 -0.62 -7.05 -4.57
CA ALA A 122 -1.55 -6.03 -5.06
C ALA A 122 -0.80 -4.88 -5.76
N ILE A 123 -1.54 -4.09 -6.53
CA ILE A 123 -1.08 -2.82 -7.10
C ILE A 123 -1.87 -1.68 -6.47
N GLU A 124 -1.18 -0.70 -5.92
CA GLU A 124 -1.77 0.53 -5.40
C GLU A 124 -1.59 1.66 -6.41
N TYR A 125 -2.67 2.40 -6.66
CA TYR A 125 -2.63 3.61 -7.47
C TYR A 125 -1.74 4.70 -6.84
N PRO A 126 -1.41 5.79 -7.56
CA PRO A 126 -0.39 6.75 -7.14
C PRO A 126 -0.55 7.27 -5.70
N ASN A 127 0.59 7.42 -5.02
CA ASN A 127 0.66 7.83 -3.61
C ASN A 127 0.43 9.32 -3.41
N GLU A 128 -0.46 9.66 -2.49
CA GLU A 128 -0.80 11.00 -1.99
C GLU A 128 -0.90 12.02 -3.13
N PRO A 129 -1.81 11.83 -4.10
CA PRO A 129 -1.90 12.72 -5.26
C PRO A 129 -2.32 14.14 -4.88
N ASP A 130 -2.86 14.35 -3.68
CA ASP A 130 -3.08 15.66 -3.08
C ASP A 130 -1.78 16.39 -2.72
N LEU A 131 -0.70 15.67 -2.40
CA LEU A 131 0.64 16.20 -2.12
C LEU A 131 1.59 16.07 -3.31
N ASN A 132 1.38 15.05 -4.14
CA ASN A 132 2.20 14.66 -5.28
C ASN A 132 1.33 14.66 -6.55
N PRO A 133 1.05 15.84 -7.13
CA PRO A 133 0.11 15.93 -8.24
C PRO A 133 0.53 15.06 -9.42
N VAL A 134 -0.45 14.42 -10.04
CA VAL A 134 -0.23 13.54 -11.19
C VAL A 134 -0.18 14.35 -12.48
N THR A 135 0.81 14.05 -13.32
CA THR A 135 0.86 14.52 -14.72
C THR A 135 0.57 13.35 -15.65
N TYR A 136 -0.45 13.49 -16.51
CA TYR A 136 -0.81 12.47 -17.48
C TYR A 136 -1.45 13.10 -18.73
N LYS A 137 -1.02 12.64 -19.92
CA LYS A 137 -1.49 13.14 -21.23
C LYS A 137 -1.45 14.67 -21.36
N GLY A 138 -0.38 15.28 -20.85
CA GLY A 138 -0.16 16.73 -20.93
C GLY A 138 -0.94 17.57 -19.90
N ILE A 139 -1.76 16.94 -19.04
CA ILE A 139 -2.47 17.61 -17.95
C ILE A 139 -1.76 17.31 -16.63
N THR A 140 -1.57 18.33 -15.81
CA THR A 140 -1.04 18.20 -14.44
C THR A 140 -2.10 18.62 -13.44
N ASP A 141 -2.39 17.75 -12.47
CA ASP A 141 -3.32 18.04 -11.39
C ASP A 141 -2.79 19.15 -10.47
N LYS A 142 -3.68 19.81 -9.73
CA LYS A 142 -3.28 20.79 -8.73
C LYS A 142 -2.88 20.09 -7.43
N ARG A 143 -1.91 20.65 -6.72
CA ARG A 143 -1.62 20.25 -5.33
C ARG A 143 -2.78 20.70 -4.43
N LEU A 144 -3.34 19.77 -3.67
CA LEU A 144 -4.53 20.00 -2.84
C LEU A 144 -4.19 20.12 -1.36
N GLY A 145 -3.06 19.56 -0.90
CA GLY A 145 -2.58 19.71 0.48
C GLY A 145 -3.50 19.04 1.50
N PHE A 146 -3.60 17.71 1.48
CA PHE A 146 -4.44 16.90 2.36
C PHE A 146 -5.95 17.10 2.19
N ARG A 147 -6.39 17.51 0.99
CA ARG A 147 -7.80 17.70 0.65
C ARG A 147 -8.17 16.86 -0.57
N THR A 148 -9.38 16.32 -0.55
CA THR A 148 -10.01 15.71 -1.73
C THR A 148 -10.43 16.80 -2.70
N GLY A 149 -10.28 16.55 -4.00
CA GLY A 149 -10.64 17.54 -5.02
C GLY A 149 -10.50 16.97 -6.43
N ASN A 150 -10.86 17.80 -7.42
CA ASN A 150 -10.79 17.44 -8.82
C ASN A 150 -9.34 17.19 -9.26
N ALA A 151 -9.05 15.98 -9.70
CA ALA A 151 -7.75 15.51 -10.19
C ALA A 151 -7.96 14.71 -11.49
N PRO A 152 -8.24 15.40 -12.62
CA PRO A 152 -8.56 14.75 -13.88
C PRO A 152 -7.41 13.93 -14.48
N ALA A 153 -6.14 14.32 -14.27
CA ALA A 153 -4.99 13.58 -14.78
C ALA A 153 -4.85 12.23 -14.05
N LEU A 154 -4.97 12.23 -12.72
CA LEU A 154 -5.05 11.02 -11.90
C LEU A 154 -6.16 10.09 -12.38
N MET A 155 -7.40 10.58 -12.52
CA MET A 155 -8.52 9.73 -12.93
C MET A 155 -8.37 9.18 -14.35
N ALA A 156 -7.81 9.97 -15.28
CA ALA A 156 -7.51 9.49 -16.61
C ALA A 156 -6.43 8.40 -16.59
N PHE A 157 -5.38 8.55 -15.79
CA PHE A 157 -4.35 7.53 -15.59
C PHE A 157 -4.95 6.24 -14.99
N ILE A 158 -5.73 6.34 -13.92
CA ILE A 158 -6.37 5.20 -13.23
C ILE A 158 -7.22 4.39 -14.21
N ARG A 159 -8.09 5.05 -14.98
CA ARG A 159 -8.97 4.38 -15.95
C ARG A 159 -8.18 3.67 -17.05
N ASP A 160 -7.17 4.33 -17.62
CA ASP A 160 -6.39 3.77 -18.72
C ASP A 160 -5.50 2.61 -18.20
N PHE A 161 -4.90 2.74 -17.02
CA PHE A 161 -4.13 1.68 -16.39
C PHE A 161 -5.01 0.49 -16.02
N HIS A 162 -6.20 0.73 -15.45
CA HIS A 162 -7.18 -0.32 -15.15
C HIS A 162 -7.51 -1.13 -16.42
N LYS A 163 -7.84 -0.45 -17.52
CA LYS A 163 -8.13 -1.11 -18.79
C LYS A 163 -6.96 -1.97 -19.26
N ALA A 164 -5.74 -1.44 -19.21
CA ALA A 164 -4.55 -2.16 -19.65
C ALA A 164 -4.24 -3.39 -18.77
N ILE A 165 -4.28 -3.25 -17.44
CA ILE A 165 -3.94 -4.35 -16.53
C ILE A 165 -5.00 -5.46 -16.55
N LYS A 166 -6.29 -5.10 -16.64
CA LYS A 166 -7.37 -6.10 -16.74
C LYS A 166 -7.39 -6.82 -18.09
N ALA A 167 -6.80 -6.24 -19.14
CA ALA A 167 -6.63 -6.90 -20.43
C ALA A 167 -5.42 -7.87 -20.49
N ASP A 168 -4.44 -7.73 -19.58
CA ASP A 168 -3.27 -8.62 -19.55
C ASP A 168 -3.55 -9.90 -18.75
N ARG A 169 -3.44 -11.07 -19.39
CA ARG A 169 -3.75 -12.37 -18.79
C ARG A 169 -2.93 -12.71 -17.54
N ALA A 170 -1.70 -12.21 -17.43
CA ALA A 170 -0.83 -12.50 -16.29
C ALA A 170 -1.10 -11.57 -15.10
N LEU A 171 -1.72 -10.41 -15.34
CA LEU A 171 -1.89 -9.35 -14.32
C LEU A 171 -3.36 -9.09 -13.97
N SER A 172 -4.33 -9.52 -14.78
CA SER A 172 -5.74 -9.16 -14.64
C SER A 172 -6.38 -9.58 -13.30
N ALA A 173 -5.85 -10.64 -12.69
CA ALA A 173 -6.27 -11.15 -11.39
C ALA A 173 -5.65 -10.41 -10.20
N LEU A 174 -4.67 -9.52 -10.43
CA LEU A 174 -4.05 -8.76 -9.34
C LEU A 174 -5.07 -7.77 -8.75
N PRO A 175 -5.22 -7.75 -7.40
CA PRO A 175 -6.01 -6.75 -6.72
C PRO A 175 -5.47 -5.34 -6.95
N LEU A 176 -6.38 -4.40 -7.18
CA LEU A 176 -6.12 -2.98 -7.33
C LEU A 176 -6.57 -2.22 -6.09
N ILE A 177 -5.67 -1.45 -5.50
CA ILE A 177 -5.91 -0.64 -4.32
C ILE A 177 -5.98 0.82 -4.76
N ALA A 178 -7.01 1.53 -4.29
CA ALA A 178 -7.16 2.95 -4.54
C ALA A 178 -5.92 3.77 -4.11
N SER A 179 -5.76 4.97 -4.67
CA SER A 179 -4.85 5.95 -4.07
C SER A 179 -5.28 6.21 -2.62
N ASN A 180 -4.33 6.55 -1.77
CA ASN A 180 -4.58 6.80 -0.35
C ASN A 180 -5.75 7.77 -0.12
N ASP A 181 -6.34 7.59 1.05
CA ASP A 181 -7.48 8.36 1.55
C ASP A 181 -8.71 8.35 0.66
N PHE A 182 -8.73 7.40 -0.28
CA PHE A 182 -9.75 7.26 -1.30
C PHE A 182 -10.11 8.63 -1.90
N MET A 183 -9.07 9.29 -2.43
CA MET A 183 -9.06 10.70 -2.82
C MET A 183 -10.28 11.17 -3.63
N GLN A 184 -10.93 10.27 -4.37
CA GLN A 184 -12.11 10.54 -5.18
C GLN A 184 -13.02 9.31 -5.25
N ALA A 185 -14.34 9.51 -5.10
CA ALA A 185 -15.34 8.44 -5.23
C ALA A 185 -15.31 7.75 -6.59
N GLN A 186 -14.91 8.49 -7.62
CA GLN A 186 -14.77 8.05 -9.00
C GLN A 186 -13.71 6.94 -9.19
N GLN A 187 -12.83 6.70 -8.20
CA GLN A 187 -11.89 5.59 -8.22
C GLN A 187 -12.56 4.23 -8.03
N GLY A 188 -13.73 4.19 -7.37
CA GLY A 188 -14.41 2.96 -6.94
C GLY A 188 -14.53 1.88 -8.03
N PRO A 189 -15.02 2.21 -9.24
CA PRO A 189 -15.14 1.24 -10.33
C PRO A 189 -13.82 0.63 -10.84
N TYR A 190 -12.68 1.20 -10.47
CA TYR A 190 -11.36 0.80 -10.93
C TYR A 190 -10.51 0.14 -9.84
N CYS A 191 -11.06 0.01 -8.62
CA CYS A 191 -10.35 -0.53 -7.47
C CYS A 191 -11.10 -1.72 -6.88
N ASP A 192 -10.35 -2.71 -6.40
CA ASP A 192 -10.90 -3.83 -5.63
C ASP A 192 -11.01 -3.48 -4.13
N MET A 193 -10.14 -2.59 -3.64
CA MET A 193 -10.08 -2.18 -2.23
C MET A 193 -9.88 -0.67 -2.08
N GLY A 194 -10.56 -0.08 -1.08
CA GLY A 194 -10.31 1.29 -0.64
C GLY A 194 -8.96 1.41 0.10
N ASN A 195 -8.48 2.64 0.25
CA ASN A 195 -7.19 2.92 0.89
C ASN A 195 -7.25 4.15 1.82
N SER A 196 -6.43 4.18 2.87
CA SER A 196 -6.21 5.36 3.72
C SER A 196 -4.83 5.38 4.34
N HIS A 197 -4.29 6.58 4.49
CA HIS A 197 -3.18 6.86 5.39
C HIS A 197 -3.74 7.35 6.72
N ILE A 198 -3.54 6.58 7.80
CA ILE A 198 -4.18 6.88 9.09
C ILE A 198 -3.20 7.41 10.12
N TYR A 199 -2.28 8.31 9.73
CA TYR A 199 -1.35 8.94 10.67
C TYR A 199 -2.10 9.62 11.83
N PRO A 200 -1.91 9.15 13.07
CA PRO A 200 -2.57 9.70 14.23
C PRO A 200 -1.79 10.90 14.78
N ALA A 201 -2.51 11.94 15.20
CA ALA A 201 -1.99 12.94 16.12
C ALA A 201 -1.73 12.26 17.50
N PRO A 202 -0.91 12.84 18.41
CA PRO A 202 -0.55 12.16 19.65
C PRO A 202 -1.75 12.01 20.58
N ALA A 203 -2.74 12.91 20.48
CA ALA A 203 -4.00 12.87 21.20
C ALA A 203 -5.12 12.13 20.44
N SER A 204 -4.91 11.73 19.18
CA SER A 204 -5.96 11.03 18.43
C SER A 204 -5.88 9.52 18.65
N ASP A 205 -7.00 8.95 19.09
CA ASP A 205 -7.20 7.51 19.11
C ASP A 205 -7.35 6.99 17.67
N THR A 206 -6.60 5.93 17.35
CA THR A 206 -6.71 5.16 16.12
C THR A 206 -8.16 4.74 15.82
N ALA A 207 -9.01 4.61 16.85
CA ALA A 207 -10.44 4.36 16.68
C ALA A 207 -11.15 5.41 15.80
N ALA A 208 -10.88 6.71 16.00
CA ALA A 208 -11.51 7.77 15.21
C ALA A 208 -11.08 7.72 13.74
N ARG A 209 -9.79 7.44 13.49
CA ARG A 209 -9.26 7.26 12.13
C ARG A 209 -9.86 6.03 11.45
N LEU A 210 -10.01 4.92 12.17
CA LEU A 210 -10.65 3.70 11.65
C LEU A 210 -12.13 3.93 11.33
N ALA A 211 -12.85 4.75 12.11
CA ALA A 211 -14.23 5.14 11.80
C ALA A 211 -14.31 5.94 10.50
N GLY A 212 -13.43 6.94 10.33
CA GLY A 212 -13.32 7.69 9.08
C GLY A 212 -12.96 6.81 7.88
N PHE A 213 -12.06 5.85 8.07
CA PHE A 213 -11.69 4.89 7.03
C PHE A 213 -12.86 4.01 6.59
N ARG A 214 -13.67 3.50 7.54
CA ARG A 214 -14.89 2.75 7.24
C ARG A 214 -15.86 3.55 6.37
N THR A 215 -16.04 4.84 6.68
CA THR A 215 -16.90 5.73 5.87
C THR A 215 -16.39 5.84 4.45
N ARG A 216 -15.08 6.02 4.26
CA ARG A 216 -14.47 6.12 2.92
C ARG A 216 -14.58 4.82 2.11
N ILE A 217 -14.36 3.67 2.75
CA ILE A 217 -14.59 2.35 2.14
C ILE A 217 -16.02 2.25 1.61
N ALA A 218 -17.02 2.64 2.42
CA ALA A 218 -18.42 2.62 2.03
C ALA A 218 -18.74 3.62 0.88
N GLN A 219 -18.18 4.83 0.93
CA GLN A 219 -18.34 5.84 -0.14
C GLN A 219 -17.76 5.36 -1.48
N GLY A 220 -16.72 4.53 -1.46
CA GLY A 220 -16.18 3.88 -2.65
C GLY A 220 -16.94 2.66 -3.14
N GLY A 221 -17.99 2.24 -2.43
CA GLY A 221 -18.71 1.00 -2.73
C GLY A 221 -17.90 -0.26 -2.40
N HIS A 222 -16.85 -0.15 -1.59
CA HIS A 222 -16.01 -1.28 -1.20
C HIS A 222 -16.51 -1.91 0.10
N ARG A 223 -16.21 -3.20 0.28
CA ARG A 223 -16.50 -3.92 1.54
C ARG A 223 -15.31 -3.93 2.49
N GLN A 224 -14.11 -3.81 1.94
CA GLN A 224 -12.84 -3.86 2.66
C GLN A 224 -11.88 -2.81 2.10
N GLY A 225 -10.90 -2.44 2.90
CA GLY A 225 -9.82 -1.55 2.50
C GLY A 225 -8.47 -1.94 3.10
N VAL A 226 -7.42 -1.34 2.57
CA VAL A 226 -6.05 -1.49 3.02
C VAL A 226 -5.59 -0.18 3.66
N ILE A 227 -4.89 -0.26 4.79
CA ILE A 227 -4.15 0.89 5.32
C ILE A 227 -2.75 0.80 4.74
N THR A 228 -2.44 1.57 3.70
CA THR A 228 -1.15 1.45 3.01
C THR A 228 -0.05 2.29 3.64
N GLU A 229 -0.36 3.26 4.50
CA GLU A 229 0.64 3.89 5.37
C GLU A 229 0.07 4.29 6.72
N TRP A 230 0.90 4.08 7.75
CA TRP A 230 0.63 4.44 9.12
C TRP A 230 1.92 4.27 9.94
N GLY A 231 2.16 5.13 10.93
CA GLY A 231 3.35 5.02 11.78
C GLY A 231 3.35 6.00 12.95
N ARG A 232 4.38 5.92 13.78
CA ARG A 232 4.67 6.85 14.89
C ARG A 232 6.14 7.19 14.85
N THR A 233 6.48 8.47 14.66
CA THR A 233 7.89 8.89 14.64
C THR A 233 8.44 9.13 16.03
N THR A 234 9.75 8.95 16.17
CA THR A 234 10.51 9.27 17.39
C THR A 234 11.41 10.50 17.21
N GLY A 235 11.36 11.14 16.04
CA GLY A 235 12.18 12.29 15.69
C GLY A 235 11.35 13.48 15.23
N GLY A 236 12.02 14.61 15.02
CA GLY A 236 11.40 15.89 14.74
C GLY A 236 10.92 16.60 16.01
N GLY A 237 9.83 17.36 15.90
CA GLY A 237 9.31 18.22 16.96
C GLY A 237 7.83 18.57 16.78
N ALA A 238 7.37 19.63 17.44
CA ALA A 238 5.97 20.05 17.38
C ALA A 238 5.49 20.45 15.97
N SER A 239 6.41 20.79 15.06
CA SER A 239 6.14 21.16 13.67
C SER A 239 6.08 19.98 12.69
N ASN A 240 6.08 18.75 13.20
CA ASN A 240 5.96 17.56 12.37
C ASN A 240 4.66 17.59 11.53
N VAL A 241 4.74 17.11 10.29
CA VAL A 241 3.67 17.19 9.29
C VAL A 241 2.65 16.06 9.48
N THR A 242 3.09 14.87 9.88
CA THR A 242 2.25 13.67 9.97
C THR A 242 1.91 13.31 11.41
N SER A 243 2.90 13.30 12.30
CA SER A 243 2.72 12.97 13.71
C SER A 243 3.85 13.57 14.55
N PRO A 244 3.56 14.13 15.73
CA PRO A 244 4.60 14.63 16.62
C PRO A 244 5.43 13.47 17.20
N PRO A 245 6.67 13.76 17.63
CA PRO A 245 7.55 12.73 18.14
C PRO A 245 7.01 12.11 19.42
N VAL A 246 7.21 10.81 19.55
CA VAL A 246 6.99 10.04 20.77
C VAL A 246 8.30 9.40 21.23
N THR A 247 8.39 8.99 22.49
CA THR A 247 9.53 8.19 22.96
C THR A 247 9.53 6.80 22.32
N LEU A 248 10.66 6.08 22.35
CA LEU A 248 10.72 4.69 21.85
C LEU A 248 9.72 3.76 22.57
N ASP A 249 9.52 3.95 23.87
CA ASP A 249 8.55 3.16 24.64
C ASP A 249 7.11 3.51 24.26
N GLN A 250 6.82 4.79 24.03
CA GLN A 250 5.53 5.22 23.52
C GLN A 250 5.29 4.68 22.11
N GLN A 251 6.30 4.74 21.22
CA GLN A 251 6.23 4.15 19.88
C GLN A 251 5.85 2.67 19.97
N ALA A 252 6.50 1.90 20.84
CA ALA A 252 6.22 0.48 21.00
C ALA A 252 4.79 0.20 21.49
N ARG A 253 4.34 0.90 22.54
CA ARG A 253 2.98 0.73 23.09
C ARG A 253 1.90 1.16 22.10
N LEU A 254 2.07 2.32 21.48
CA LEU A 254 1.09 2.89 20.55
C LEU A 254 1.00 2.04 19.27
N LEU A 255 2.13 1.68 18.66
CA LEU A 255 2.10 0.84 17.46
C LEU A 255 1.45 -0.53 17.74
N ALA A 256 1.76 -1.18 18.86
CA ALA A 256 1.11 -2.45 19.21
C ALA A 256 -0.41 -2.30 19.42
N SER A 257 -0.84 -1.24 20.10
CA SER A 257 -2.26 -0.93 20.30
C SER A 257 -2.98 -0.68 18.97
N ASP A 258 -2.38 0.13 18.10
CA ASP A 258 -2.92 0.50 16.80
C ASP A 258 -3.03 -0.72 15.87
N VAL A 259 -2.02 -1.60 15.83
CA VAL A 259 -2.07 -2.88 15.08
C VAL A 259 -3.22 -3.74 15.56
N ARG A 260 -3.37 -3.93 16.88
CA ARG A 260 -4.46 -4.73 17.46
C ARG A 260 -5.82 -4.14 17.09
N ALA A 261 -5.98 -2.82 17.26
CA ALA A 261 -7.22 -2.13 16.99
C ALA A 261 -7.64 -2.21 15.52
N ALA A 262 -6.68 -2.06 14.58
CA ALA A 262 -6.95 -2.12 13.16
C ALA A 262 -7.26 -3.55 12.68
N LEU A 263 -6.48 -4.55 13.09
CA LEU A 263 -6.68 -5.94 12.66
C LEU A 263 -7.94 -6.58 13.24
N ALA A 264 -8.44 -6.08 14.39
CA ALA A 264 -9.74 -6.45 14.95
C ALA A 264 -10.94 -5.98 14.09
N ARG A 265 -10.74 -5.12 13.08
CA ARG A 265 -11.82 -4.63 12.23
C ARG A 265 -11.96 -5.51 10.97
N PRO A 266 -13.17 -6.03 10.67
CA PRO A 266 -13.38 -6.90 9.51
C PRO A 266 -13.29 -6.17 8.15
N PHE A 267 -13.49 -4.84 8.15
CA PHE A 267 -13.35 -4.01 6.96
C PHE A 267 -11.88 -3.64 6.65
N VAL A 268 -10.95 -3.87 7.58
CA VAL A 268 -9.52 -3.66 7.34
C VAL A 268 -8.95 -4.97 6.80
N HIS A 269 -8.63 -5.06 5.52
CA HIS A 269 -8.08 -6.29 4.94
C HIS A 269 -6.62 -6.51 5.38
N THR A 270 -5.79 -5.48 5.19
CA THR A 270 -4.35 -5.49 5.45
C THR A 270 -3.91 -4.12 5.97
N ILE A 271 -2.88 -4.08 6.82
CA ILE A 271 -2.22 -2.82 7.25
C ILE A 271 -0.74 -2.81 6.89
N ASN A 272 -0.18 -1.62 6.67
CA ASN A 272 1.23 -1.40 6.39
C ASN A 272 1.84 -0.37 7.36
N ILE A 273 2.94 -0.73 8.02
CA ILE A 273 3.70 0.20 8.86
C ILE A 273 4.74 0.96 8.05
N TYR A 274 4.73 2.28 8.16
CA TYR A 274 5.80 3.18 7.75
C TYR A 274 6.75 3.42 8.94
N GLU A 275 8.00 2.96 8.92
CA GLU A 275 8.64 2.09 7.91
C GLU A 275 9.62 1.08 8.56
N LEU A 276 10.19 0.16 7.78
CA LEU A 276 11.03 -0.91 8.33
C LEU A 276 12.28 -0.38 9.04
N PHE A 277 13.04 0.50 8.40
CA PHE A 277 14.29 1.07 8.95
C PHE A 277 14.20 2.58 9.13
N SER A 278 14.79 3.06 10.23
CA SER A 278 15.11 4.47 10.40
C SER A 278 16.28 4.85 9.50
N TRP A 279 16.30 6.11 9.10
CA TRP A 279 17.38 6.71 8.34
C TRP A 279 18.31 7.46 9.29
N GLN A 280 19.48 7.84 8.78
CA GLN A 280 20.33 8.79 9.49
C GLN A 280 19.63 10.14 9.66
N GLY A 281 19.88 10.80 10.80
CA GLY A 281 19.32 12.10 11.12
C GLY A 281 18.20 12.06 12.16
N ARG A 282 17.81 13.25 12.64
CA ARG A 282 16.87 13.43 13.77
C ARG A 282 15.48 13.93 13.35
N GLY A 283 15.21 14.01 12.05
CA GLY A 283 13.93 14.52 11.53
C GLY A 283 12.78 13.53 11.70
N GLU A 284 11.56 14.02 11.49
CA GLU A 284 10.33 13.23 11.50
C GLU A 284 10.44 12.02 10.57
N MET A 285 10.70 12.29 9.28
CA MET A 285 10.69 11.28 8.22
C MET A 285 11.86 10.28 8.33
N THR A 286 12.88 10.58 9.14
CA THR A 286 14.03 9.66 9.33
C THR A 286 13.85 8.74 10.54
N ASN A 287 12.83 8.96 11.38
CA ASN A 287 12.70 8.31 12.69
C ASN A 287 11.40 7.52 12.90
N PHE A 288 10.79 7.07 11.80
CA PHE A 288 9.64 6.15 11.80
C PHE A 288 9.99 4.67 11.93
N GLY A 289 11.24 4.31 11.66
CA GLY A 289 11.71 2.92 11.61
C GLY A 289 11.29 2.04 12.78
N LEU A 290 11.02 0.77 12.48
CA LEU A 290 10.95 -0.32 13.48
C LEU A 290 12.36 -0.79 13.90
N PHE A 291 13.33 -0.63 13.02
CA PHE A 291 14.75 -0.89 13.26
C PHE A 291 15.53 0.41 13.14
N ASN A 292 16.59 0.54 13.93
CA ASN A 292 17.52 1.64 13.79
C ASN A 292 18.31 1.54 12.47
N ASN A 293 19.00 2.63 12.09
CA ASN A 293 19.84 2.67 10.90
C ASN A 293 21.05 1.71 10.98
N ASP A 294 21.41 1.24 12.18
CA ASP A 294 22.41 0.19 12.44
C ASP A 294 21.81 -1.24 12.47
N PHE A 295 20.55 -1.36 12.05
CA PHE A 295 19.76 -2.60 11.98
C PHE A 295 19.40 -3.24 13.33
N THR A 296 19.69 -2.57 14.45
CA THR A 296 19.22 -3.03 15.77
C THR A 296 17.71 -2.86 15.88
N PRO A 297 16.97 -3.83 16.43
CA PRO A 297 15.52 -3.72 16.59
C PRO A 297 15.18 -2.69 17.67
N ARG A 298 14.18 -1.85 17.42
CA ARG A 298 13.58 -0.99 18.45
C ARG A 298 12.56 -1.78 19.30
N PRO A 299 12.18 -1.31 20.49
CA PRO A 299 11.19 -1.98 21.34
C PRO A 299 9.86 -2.29 20.63
N ALA A 300 9.49 -1.48 19.64
CA ALA A 300 8.31 -1.70 18.81
C ALA A 300 8.29 -3.06 18.08
N VAL A 301 9.43 -3.60 17.67
CA VAL A 301 9.52 -4.91 17.00
C VAL A 301 8.98 -6.02 17.89
N ALA A 302 9.40 -6.04 19.16
CA ALA A 302 8.94 -7.03 20.12
C ALA A 302 7.44 -6.88 20.42
N ALA A 303 6.98 -5.64 20.60
CA ALA A 303 5.59 -5.33 20.90
C ALA A 303 4.63 -5.72 19.76
N ILE A 304 4.97 -5.36 18.52
CA ILE A 304 4.18 -5.75 17.33
C ILE A 304 4.19 -7.26 17.15
N ARG A 305 5.36 -7.91 17.27
CA ARG A 305 5.45 -9.37 17.14
C ARG A 305 4.55 -10.11 18.13
N ALA A 306 4.42 -9.61 19.36
CA ALA A 306 3.51 -10.18 20.35
C ALA A 306 2.04 -10.11 19.89
N VAL A 307 1.63 -9.00 19.27
CA VAL A 307 0.28 -8.83 18.70
C VAL A 307 0.05 -9.73 17.50
N LEU A 308 1.06 -9.96 16.66
CA LEU A 308 0.91 -10.80 15.46
C LEU A 308 0.89 -12.31 15.74
N LYS A 309 1.37 -12.74 16.92
CA LYS A 309 1.38 -14.15 17.36
C LYS A 309 0.12 -14.56 18.14
N GLY A 310 -0.52 -13.61 18.82
CA GLY A 310 -1.77 -13.83 19.55
C GLY A 310 -2.97 -13.80 18.62
#